data_AF-A0A1L8D7K1-F1
#
_entry.id   AF-A0A1L8D7K1-F1
#
_cell.length_a   1.000
_cell.length_b   1.000
_cell.length_c   1.000
_cell.angle_alpha   90.00
_cell.angle_beta   90.00
_cell.angle_gamma   90.00
#
_symmetry.space_group_name_H-M   'P 1'
#
loop_
_entity.id
_entity.type
_entity.pdbx_description
1 polymer ?
#
loop_
_entity_poly.entity_id
_entity_poly.type
_entity_poly.pdbx_seq_one_letter_code
_entity_poly.pdbx_strand_id
1 'polypeptide(L)'
;AFVSPYWLQHDGLNKAPKFLNLGLWEVCFNKFQDINRWYDVRFKGCMWVFEEEYYIIHDFLLPSFFVATQFFFTICLTLLLISLFLTALFLVSSKDDDRYIILLLTNGTVQVIGAICGLIAVITFGARGDGRDWMPNWEHNNMGWAFALAVLGTMMLFPAGV
;
A
#
# COMPACT_ATOMS: atom_id res chain seq x y z
N ALA A 1 0.64 2.27 7.17
CA ALA A 1 0.90 1.91 5.76
C ALA A 1 -0.38 1.89 4.93
N PHE A 2 -1.33 0.98 5.18
CA PHE A 2 -2.48 0.72 4.29
C PHE A 2 -3.35 1.95 3.94
N VAL A 3 -3.75 2.73 4.93
CA VAL A 3 -4.66 3.88 4.76
C VAL A 3 -3.94 5.22 4.57
N SER A 4 -2.63 5.25 4.78
CA SER A 4 -1.88 6.52 4.81
C SER A 4 -1.57 6.98 3.39
N PRO A 5 -1.77 8.27 3.05
CA PRO A 5 -1.54 8.81 1.71
C PRO A 5 -0.06 9.13 1.42
N TYR A 6 0.88 8.40 2.04
CA TYR A 6 2.33 8.72 2.00
C TYR A 6 3.19 7.50 1.64
N TRP A 7 2.79 6.74 0.63
CA TRP A 7 3.61 5.73 -0.03
C TRP A 7 4.62 6.37 -0.98
N LEU A 8 4.21 7.42 -1.71
CA LEU A 8 5.07 8.30 -2.48
C LEU A 8 4.75 9.75 -2.10
N GLN A 9 5.77 10.60 -2.01
CA GLN A 9 5.62 11.98 -1.57
C GLN A 9 6.57 12.90 -2.32
N HIS A 10 6.13 14.11 -2.63
CA HIS A 10 6.98 15.16 -3.17
C HIS A 10 7.95 15.74 -2.11
N ASP A 11 9.19 16.03 -2.51
CA ASP A 11 10.27 16.53 -1.65
C ASP A 11 10.07 17.96 -1.09
N GLY A 12 9.14 18.73 -1.67
CA GLY A 12 8.83 20.10 -1.27
C GLY A 12 9.80 21.17 -1.81
N LEU A 13 10.73 20.80 -2.69
CA LEU A 13 11.68 21.74 -3.32
C LEU A 13 11.02 22.56 -4.44
N ASN A 14 10.03 22.00 -5.13
CA ASN A 14 9.31 22.73 -6.17
C ASN A 14 8.22 23.63 -5.57
N LYS A 15 8.13 24.88 -6.04
CA LYS A 15 7.12 25.86 -5.59
C LYS A 15 5.69 25.57 -6.07
N ALA A 16 5.54 24.82 -7.15
CA ALA A 16 4.25 24.47 -7.74
C ALA A 16 4.25 23.03 -8.27
N PRO A 17 4.39 22.02 -7.39
CA PRO A 17 4.41 20.63 -7.80
C PRO A 17 3.01 20.23 -8.27
N LYS A 18 2.92 19.42 -9.32
CA LYS A 18 1.63 18.92 -9.81
C LYS A 18 1.13 17.73 -8.99
N PHE A 19 2.04 16.93 -8.46
CA PHE A 19 1.80 15.82 -7.54
C PHE A 19 2.26 16.19 -6.14
N LEU A 20 1.49 15.82 -5.12
CA LEU A 20 1.83 16.08 -3.72
C LEU A 20 2.21 14.79 -3.00
N ASN A 21 1.30 13.82 -2.97
CA ASN A 21 1.48 12.57 -2.26
C ASN A 21 0.47 11.51 -2.74
N LEU A 22 0.83 10.25 -2.54
CA LEU A 22 0.07 9.08 -2.95
C LEU A 22 0.09 8.05 -1.82
N GLY A 23 -1.08 7.53 -1.45
CA GLY A 23 -1.22 6.26 -0.76
C GLY A 23 -1.79 5.20 -1.69
N LEU A 24 -2.05 4.01 -1.13
CA LEU A 24 -2.70 2.94 -1.89
C LEU A 24 -4.10 3.33 -2.39
N TRP A 25 -4.82 4.19 -1.67
CA TRP A 25 -6.24 4.44 -1.91
C TRP A 25 -6.57 5.92 -2.12
N GLU A 26 -5.63 6.82 -1.87
CA GLU A 26 -5.83 8.27 -1.97
C GLU A 26 -4.65 8.89 -2.71
N VAL A 27 -4.92 9.83 -3.60
CA VAL A 27 -3.89 10.61 -4.29
C VAL A 27 -4.21 12.10 -4.16
N CYS A 28 -3.16 12.90 -3.99
CA CYS A 28 -3.26 14.35 -3.86
C CYS A 28 -2.54 15.04 -5.02
N PHE A 29 -3.29 15.84 -5.78
CA PHE A 29 -2.77 16.65 -6.88
C PHE A 29 -2.93 18.14 -6.61
N ASN A 30 -2.11 18.94 -7.28
CA ASN A 30 -2.20 20.39 -7.26
C ASN A 30 -2.21 20.96 -8.68
N LYS A 31 -3.42 21.26 -9.17
CA LYS A 31 -3.67 21.77 -10.53
C LYS A 31 -3.02 20.89 -11.60
N PHE A 32 -3.03 19.57 -11.38
CA PHE A 32 -2.51 18.63 -12.36
C PHE A 32 -3.45 18.61 -13.57
N GLN A 33 -2.83 18.67 -14.75
CA GLN A 33 -3.47 18.48 -16.03
C GLN A 33 -2.55 17.56 -16.81
N ASP A 34 -3.11 16.46 -17.33
CA ASP A 34 -2.35 15.47 -18.08
C ASP A 34 -1.73 16.14 -19.32
N ILE A 35 -0.44 15.88 -19.55
CA ILE A 35 0.33 16.45 -20.66
C ILE A 35 0.00 15.71 -21.95
N ASN A 36 -0.29 14.41 -21.85
CA ASN A 36 -0.58 13.55 -23.00
C ASN A 36 -2.01 13.72 -23.50
N ARG A 37 -2.93 14.15 -22.63
CA ARG A 37 -4.35 14.34 -22.96
C ARG A 37 -4.85 15.64 -22.33
N TRP A 38 -5.18 16.61 -23.18
CA TRP A 38 -5.58 17.94 -22.76
C TRP A 38 -7.07 17.92 -22.40
N TYR A 39 -7.39 17.41 -21.22
CA TYR A 39 -8.72 17.50 -20.66
C TYR A 39 -8.96 18.91 -20.11
N ASP A 40 -10.20 19.41 -20.17
CA ASP A 40 -10.56 20.71 -19.61
C ASP A 40 -10.58 20.72 -18.06
N VAL A 41 -10.50 19.53 -17.45
CA VAL A 41 -10.49 19.35 -16.00
C VAL A 41 -9.07 19.47 -15.43
N ARG A 42 -8.97 20.15 -14.28
CA ARG A 42 -7.73 20.27 -13.50
C ARG A 42 -7.92 19.59 -12.15
N PHE A 43 -7.13 18.56 -11.90
CA PHE A 43 -7.19 17.80 -10.66
C PHE A 43 -6.54 18.59 -9.52
N LYS A 44 -7.29 18.80 -8.44
CA LYS A 44 -6.84 19.56 -7.27
C LYS A 44 -7.40 18.95 -5.99
N GLY A 45 -6.53 18.81 -5.00
CA GLY A 45 -6.88 18.27 -3.70
C GLY A 45 -6.56 16.78 -3.58
N CYS A 46 -6.97 16.20 -2.47
CA CYS A 46 -6.82 14.78 -2.16
C CYS A 46 -8.16 14.10 -2.38
N MET A 47 -8.15 13.02 -3.15
CA MET A 47 -9.35 12.24 -3.43
C MET A 47 -9.01 10.77 -3.52
N TRP A 48 -10.05 9.94 -3.35
CA TRP A 48 -9.94 8.51 -3.46
C TRP A 48 -9.60 8.10 -4.90
N VAL A 49 -8.75 7.09 -5.09
CA VAL A 49 -8.20 6.75 -6.41
C VAL A 49 -9.22 6.23 -7.42
N PHE A 50 -10.41 5.78 -6.97
CA PHE A 50 -11.50 5.38 -7.87
C PHE A 50 -12.70 6.34 -7.85
N GLU A 51 -12.47 7.60 -7.48
CA GLU A 51 -13.45 8.67 -7.70
C GLU A 51 -13.76 8.82 -9.20
N GLU A 52 -15.00 9.17 -9.53
CA GLU A 52 -15.47 9.26 -10.93
C GLU A 52 -14.63 10.23 -11.76
N GLU A 53 -14.17 11.33 -11.17
CA GLU A 53 -13.31 12.32 -11.82
C GLU A 53 -12.01 11.71 -12.37
N TYR A 54 -11.47 10.69 -11.69
CA TYR A 54 -10.22 10.03 -12.09
C TYR A 54 -10.40 8.96 -13.15
N TYR A 55 -11.62 8.62 -13.57
CA TYR A 55 -11.85 7.64 -14.64
C TYR A 55 -11.19 8.06 -15.97
N ILE A 56 -11.07 9.38 -16.17
CA ILE A 56 -10.42 9.99 -17.32
C ILE A 56 -8.91 9.68 -17.40
N ILE A 57 -8.27 9.51 -16.23
CA ILE A 57 -6.82 9.25 -16.06
C ILE A 57 -6.54 7.90 -15.38
N HIS A 58 -7.51 6.99 -15.37
CA HIS A 58 -7.46 5.76 -14.60
C HIS A 58 -6.24 4.89 -14.95
N ASP A 59 -5.97 4.69 -16.24
CA ASP A 59 -4.84 3.89 -16.73
C ASP A 59 -3.48 4.47 -16.34
N PHE A 60 -3.40 5.79 -16.20
CA PHE A 60 -2.20 6.50 -15.76
C PHE A 60 -2.02 6.43 -14.24
N LEU A 61 -3.12 6.63 -13.49
CA LEU A 61 -3.10 6.64 -12.03
C LEU A 61 -2.89 5.23 -11.45
N LEU A 62 -3.47 4.21 -12.08
CA LEU A 62 -3.50 2.82 -11.61
C LEU A 62 -2.83 1.88 -12.63
N PRO A 63 -1.52 2.02 -12.88
CA PRO A 63 -0.80 1.07 -13.73
C PRO A 63 -0.79 -0.32 -13.10
N SER A 64 -0.60 -1.37 -13.91
CA SER A 64 -0.73 -2.76 -13.47
C SER A 64 0.16 -3.13 -12.27
N PHE A 65 1.36 -2.55 -12.16
CA PHE A 65 2.23 -2.81 -11.01
C PHE A 65 1.65 -2.25 -9.71
N PHE A 66 0.98 -1.10 -9.77
CA PHE A 66 0.38 -0.48 -8.60
C PHE A 66 -0.89 -1.20 -8.18
N VAL A 67 -1.69 -1.66 -9.14
CA VAL A 67 -2.83 -2.56 -8.88
C VAL A 67 -2.36 -3.86 -8.23
N ALA A 68 -1.24 -4.44 -8.68
CA ALA A 68 -0.65 -5.61 -8.03
C ALA A 68 -0.23 -5.30 -6.59
N THR A 69 0.43 -4.16 -6.33
CA THR A 69 0.77 -3.71 -4.97
C THR A 69 -0.48 -3.60 -4.10
N GLN A 70 -1.54 -2.94 -4.56
CA GLN A 70 -2.81 -2.80 -3.84
C GLN A 70 -3.41 -4.17 -3.50
N PHE A 71 -3.47 -5.07 -4.46
CA PHE A 71 -4.03 -6.41 -4.29
C PHE A 71 -3.26 -7.23 -3.24
N PHE A 72 -1.94 -7.39 -3.43
CA PHE A 72 -1.13 -8.19 -2.52
C PHE A 72 -1.06 -7.60 -1.11
N PHE A 73 -1.01 -6.27 -0.99
CA PHE A 73 -1.00 -5.61 0.32
C PHE A 73 -2.36 -5.71 1.03
N THR A 74 -3.46 -5.81 0.27
CA THR A 74 -4.81 -6.09 0.82
C THR A 74 -4.91 -7.51 1.34
N ILE A 75 -4.36 -8.49 0.63
CA ILE A 75 -4.25 -9.88 1.13
C ILE A 75 -3.40 -9.91 2.41
N CYS A 76 -2.26 -9.20 2.44
CA CYS A 76 -1.44 -9.09 3.64
C CYS A 76 -2.23 -8.53 4.83
N LEU A 77 -2.99 -7.45 4.64
CA LEU A 77 -3.79 -6.85 5.72
C LEU A 77 -4.91 -7.78 6.19
N THR A 78 -5.62 -8.43 5.27
CA THR A 78 -6.73 -9.33 5.63
C THR A 78 -6.23 -10.55 6.41
N LEU A 79 -5.10 -11.15 6.01
CA LEU A 79 -4.47 -12.23 6.76
C LEU A 79 -3.96 -11.76 8.13
N LEU A 80 -3.44 -10.54 8.24
CA LEU A 80 -3.07 -9.95 9.54
C LEU A 80 -4.29 -9.80 10.47
N LEU A 81 -5.44 -9.37 9.95
CA LEU A 81 -6.67 -9.26 10.74
C LEU A 81 -7.19 -10.63 11.19
N ILE A 82 -7.10 -11.64 10.32
CA ILE A 82 -7.40 -13.03 10.69
C ILE A 82 -6.45 -13.51 11.78
N SER A 83 -5.15 -13.23 11.65
CA SER A 83 -4.15 -13.58 12.67
C SER A 83 -4.41 -12.89 14.01
N LEU A 84 -4.82 -11.63 14.01
CA LEU A 84 -5.20 -10.91 15.21
C LEU A 84 -6.39 -11.60 15.91
N PHE A 85 -7.40 -12.00 15.14
CA PHE A 85 -8.55 -12.75 15.66
C PHE A 85 -8.13 -14.12 16.22
N LEU A 86 -7.29 -14.89 15.52
CA LEU A 86 -6.77 -16.17 15.99
C LEU A 86 -5.94 -16.01 17.28
N THR A 87 -5.15 -14.93 17.37
CA THR A 87 -4.37 -14.60 18.57
C THR A 87 -5.29 -14.26 19.75
N ALA A 88 -6.40 -13.56 19.52
CA ALA A 88 -7.39 -13.31 20.57
C ALA A 88 -8.04 -14.61 21.07
N LEU A 89 -8.38 -15.55 20.17
CA LEU A 89 -8.90 -16.87 20.54
C LEU A 89 -7.86 -17.68 21.35
N PHE A 90 -6.59 -17.59 20.95
CA PHE A 90 -5.49 -18.23 21.65
C PHE A 90 -5.38 -17.73 23.10
N LEU A 91 -5.52 -16.42 23.35
CA LEU A 91 -5.43 -15.84 24.69
C LEU A 91 -6.56 -16.28 25.64
N VAL A 92 -7.71 -16.71 25.10
CA VAL A 92 -8.87 -17.16 25.88
C VAL A 92 -8.88 -18.70 26.06
N SER A 93 -8.09 -19.43 25.28
CA SER A 93 -8.07 -20.90 25.29
C SER A 93 -7.18 -21.45 26.41
N SER A 94 -7.59 -22.57 27.02
CA SER A 94 -6.75 -23.28 28.00
C SER A 94 -5.62 -24.03 27.28
N LYS A 95 -4.45 -24.10 27.92
CA LYS A 95 -3.25 -24.79 27.39
C LYS A 95 -3.41 -26.32 27.30
N ASP A 96 -4.36 -26.88 28.04
CA ASP A 96 -4.58 -28.33 28.10
C ASP A 96 -5.46 -28.86 26.95
N ASP A 97 -5.94 -27.99 26.05
CA ASP A 97 -6.73 -28.38 24.89
C ASP A 97 -5.83 -28.72 23.69
N ASP A 98 -6.00 -29.89 23.08
CA ASP A 98 -5.27 -30.31 21.87
C ASP A 98 -5.43 -29.29 20.71
N ARG A 99 -6.51 -28.50 20.71
CA ARG A 99 -6.75 -27.40 19.75
C ARG A 99 -5.73 -26.28 19.86
N TYR A 100 -5.02 -26.17 20.98
CA TYR A 100 -4.01 -25.16 21.24
C TYR A 100 -2.89 -25.17 20.19
N ILE A 101 -2.36 -26.36 19.87
CA ILE A 101 -1.27 -26.52 18.90
C ILE A 101 -1.77 -26.18 17.48
N ILE A 102 -2.99 -26.60 17.14
CA ILE A 102 -3.59 -26.33 15.83
C ILE A 102 -3.79 -24.82 15.64
N LEU A 103 -4.28 -24.11 16.66
CA LEU A 103 -4.45 -22.65 16.62
C LEU A 103 -3.12 -21.93 16.43
N LEU A 104 -2.08 -22.35 17.15
CA LEU A 104 -0.74 -21.76 17.04
C LEU A 104 -0.14 -21.96 15.64
N LEU A 105 -0.17 -23.20 15.13
CA LEU A 105 0.34 -23.52 13.78
C LEU A 105 -0.45 -22.80 12.69
N THR A 106 -1.77 -22.72 12.83
CA THR A 106 -2.63 -22.00 11.88
C THR A 106 -2.31 -20.50 11.89
N ASN A 107 -2.17 -19.91 13.07
CA ASN A 107 -1.83 -18.50 13.22
C ASN A 107 -0.46 -18.18 12.61
N GLY A 108 0.55 -19.00 12.88
CA GLY A 108 1.89 -18.87 12.30
C GLY A 108 1.87 -18.98 10.77
N THR A 109 1.16 -19.98 10.24
CA THR A 109 1.00 -20.17 8.78
C THR A 109 0.33 -18.96 8.12
N VAL A 110 -0.74 -18.43 8.72
CA VAL A 110 -1.44 -17.24 8.22
C VAL A 110 -0.50 -16.02 8.19
N GLN A 111 0.31 -15.82 9.23
CA GLN A 111 1.28 -14.73 9.27
C GLN A 111 2.37 -14.88 8.21
N VAL A 112 2.91 -16.08 7.99
CA VAL A 112 3.93 -16.34 6.95
C VAL A 112 3.36 -16.10 5.54
N ILE A 113 2.15 -16.56 5.25
CA ILE A 113 1.49 -16.28 3.96
C ILE A 113 1.26 -14.77 3.81
N GLY A 114 0.79 -14.11 4.87
CA GLY A 114 0.65 -12.65 4.91
C GLY A 114 1.96 -11.92 4.62
N ALA A 115 3.06 -12.36 5.23
CA ALA A 115 4.40 -11.81 5.03
C ALA A 115 4.86 -11.95 3.57
N ILE A 116 4.63 -13.11 2.94
CA ILE A 116 4.97 -13.33 1.51
C ILE A 116 4.16 -12.39 0.62
N CYS A 117 2.85 -12.24 0.86
CA CYS A 117 2.02 -11.30 0.11
C CYS A 117 2.48 -9.85 0.30
N GLY A 118 2.73 -9.44 1.54
CA GLY A 118 3.28 -8.12 1.85
C GLY A 118 4.63 -7.88 1.16
N LEU A 119 5.48 -8.91 1.11
CA LEU A 119 6.81 -8.85 0.49
C LEU A 119 6.69 -8.60 -1.02
N ILE A 120 5.80 -9.32 -1.70
CA ILE A 120 5.52 -9.10 -3.12
C ILE A 120 5.05 -7.65 -3.35
N ALA A 121 4.14 -7.15 -2.52
CA ALA A 121 3.65 -5.77 -2.66
C ALA A 121 4.76 -4.72 -2.49
N VAL A 122 5.56 -4.82 -1.42
CA VAL A 122 6.61 -3.82 -1.16
C VAL A 122 7.77 -3.91 -2.15
N ILE A 123 8.10 -5.09 -2.67
CA ILE A 123 9.09 -5.24 -3.75
C ILE A 123 8.56 -4.64 -5.05
N THR A 124 7.32 -4.94 -5.42
CA THR A 124 6.69 -4.43 -6.65
C THR A 124 6.65 -2.90 -6.64
N PHE A 125 6.20 -2.30 -5.53
CA PHE A 125 6.21 -0.86 -5.36
C PHE A 125 7.63 -0.29 -5.25
N GLY A 126 8.53 -0.94 -4.52
CA GLY A 126 9.91 -0.50 -4.39
C GLY A 126 10.66 -0.45 -5.73
N ALA A 127 10.35 -1.37 -6.66
CA ALA A 127 11.00 -1.46 -7.96
C ALA A 127 10.46 -0.44 -9.00
N ARG A 128 9.20 0.00 -8.87
CA ARG A 128 8.49 0.77 -9.92
C ARG A 128 7.89 2.09 -9.42
N GLY A 129 7.69 2.24 -8.11
CA GLY A 129 6.95 3.35 -7.50
C GLY A 129 7.63 4.71 -7.63
N ASP A 130 8.96 4.74 -7.75
CA ASP A 130 9.76 5.94 -8.04
C ASP A 130 10.26 5.96 -9.49
N GLY A 131 9.51 5.30 -10.38
CA GLY A 131 9.79 5.27 -11.81
C GLY A 131 9.61 6.63 -12.48
N ARG A 132 10.49 6.94 -13.43
CA ARG A 132 10.44 8.17 -14.25
C ARG A 132 9.18 8.26 -15.13
N ASP A 133 8.51 7.14 -15.33
CA ASP A 133 7.43 6.91 -16.26
C ASP A 133 6.02 6.95 -15.64
N TRP A 134 5.91 7.13 -14.32
CA TRP A 134 4.61 7.05 -13.63
C TRP A 134 4.08 8.39 -13.12
N MET A 135 4.73 9.02 -12.14
CA MET A 135 4.20 10.23 -11.51
C MET A 135 4.81 11.52 -12.08
N PRO A 136 4.04 12.62 -12.19
CA PRO A 136 4.58 13.87 -12.71
C PRO A 136 5.59 14.45 -11.71
N ASN A 137 6.54 15.23 -12.23
CA ASN A 137 7.65 15.77 -11.44
C ASN A 137 8.44 14.66 -10.71
N TRP A 138 8.58 13.47 -11.32
CA TRP A 138 9.24 12.30 -10.75
C TRP A 138 10.61 12.59 -10.11
N GLU A 139 11.38 13.52 -10.70
CA GLU A 139 12.70 13.97 -10.21
C GLU A 139 12.68 14.44 -8.74
N HIS A 140 11.51 14.86 -8.25
CA HIS A 140 11.28 15.43 -6.93
C HIS A 140 10.28 14.59 -6.11
N ASN A 141 10.02 13.37 -6.53
CA ASN A 141 9.20 12.43 -5.79
C ASN A 141 10.13 11.47 -5.05
N ASN A 142 9.76 11.11 -3.82
CA ASN A 142 10.51 10.21 -2.97
C ASN A 142 9.56 9.19 -2.36
N MET A 143 10.09 8.02 -2.04
CA MET A 143 9.38 7.02 -1.26
C MET A 143 8.97 7.62 0.10
N GLY A 144 7.69 7.57 0.41
CA GLY A 144 7.13 8.18 1.61
C GLY A 144 7.29 7.31 2.86
N TRP A 145 7.05 7.92 4.02
CA TRP A 145 7.19 7.25 5.32
C TRP A 145 6.24 6.06 5.50
N ALA A 146 5.06 6.08 4.86
CA ALA A 146 4.09 4.99 4.98
C ALA A 146 4.56 3.73 4.24
N PHE A 147 5.32 3.90 3.15
CA PHE A 147 5.98 2.79 2.46
C PHE A 147 7.08 2.19 3.33
N ALA A 148 7.91 3.01 3.99
CA ALA A 148 8.91 2.51 4.94
C ALA A 148 8.27 1.67 6.07
N LEU A 149 7.16 2.15 6.64
CA LEU A 149 6.39 1.37 7.62
C LEU A 149 5.76 0.10 7.02
N ALA A 150 5.39 0.10 5.73
CA ALA A 150 4.89 -1.09 5.05
C ALA A 150 5.98 -2.17 4.96
N VAL A 151 7.21 -1.78 4.61
CA VAL A 151 8.38 -2.67 4.56
C VAL A 151 8.67 -3.23 5.95
N LEU A 152 8.79 -2.36 6.96
CA LEU A 152 9.06 -2.80 8.34
C LEU A 152 7.98 -3.74 8.86
N GLY A 153 6.71 -3.39 8.69
CA GLY A 153 5.57 -4.21 9.13
C GLY A 153 5.57 -5.58 8.44
N THR A 154 5.82 -5.61 7.13
CA THR A 154 5.93 -6.86 6.36
C THR A 154 7.08 -7.74 6.89
N MET A 155 8.26 -7.15 7.13
CA MET A 155 9.42 -7.90 7.62
C MET A 155 9.21 -8.46 9.02
N MET A 156 8.47 -7.76 9.88
CA MET A 156 8.13 -8.23 11.23
C MET A 156 7.17 -9.43 11.25
N LEU A 157 6.40 -9.67 10.18
CA LEU A 157 5.49 -10.82 10.12
C LEU A 157 6.23 -12.16 9.97
N PHE A 158 7.43 -12.18 9.40
CA PHE A 158 8.22 -13.41 9.25
C PHE A 158 8.61 -14.05 10.60
N PRO A 159 9.31 -13.35 11.52
CA PRO A 159 9.65 -13.93 12.81
C PRO A 159 8.44 -14.07 13.74
N ALA A 160 7.33 -13.37 13.49
CA ALA A 160 6.11 -13.55 14.27
C ALA A 160 5.38 -14.84 13.90
N GLY A 161 5.52 -15.30 12.64
CA GLY A 161 4.89 -16.52 12.15
C GLY A 161 5.68 -17.82 12.35
N VAL A 162 6.96 -17.73 12.74
CA VAL A 162 7.90 -18.87 12.95
C VAL A 162 8.18 -19.02 14.44
#